data_AF-A0A919F346-F1
#
_entry.id   AF-A0A919F346-F1
#
_cell.length_a   1.000
_cell.length_b   1.000
_cell.length_c   1.000
_cell.angle_alpha   90.00
_cell.angle_beta   90.00
_cell.angle_gamma   90.00
#
_symmetry.space_group_name_H-M   'P 1'
#
loop_
_entity.id
_entity.type
_entity.pdbx_description
1 polymer ?
#
loop_
_entity_poly.entity_id
_entity_poly.type
_entity_poly.pdbx_seq_one_letter_code
_entity_poly.pdbx_strand_id
1 'polypeptide(L)'
;MQERAFPAAEAERLRAVLAKSGRARDVRSEGESRDFRWRPFRGPHAVTGSLTVDRSSGEARLLLRADERPRGLPGLRGAGPFVALCQLTRAEESA
;
A
#
# COMPACT_ATOMS: atom_id res chain seq x y z
N MET A 1 8.51 -3.77 9.39
CA MET A 1 7.50 -4.46 8.56
C MET A 1 6.14 -4.20 9.19
N GLN A 2 5.12 -3.89 8.40
CA GLN A 2 3.77 -3.64 8.89
C GLN A 2 2.75 -4.40 8.04
N GLU A 3 1.83 -5.08 8.69
CA GLU A 3 0.78 -5.86 8.03
C GLU A 3 -0.58 -5.44 8.57
N ARG A 4 -1.58 -5.32 7.69
CA ARG A 4 -2.98 -5.05 8.04
C ARG A 4 -3.92 -5.89 7.18
N ALA A 5 -4.93 -6.46 7.83
CA ALA A 5 -6.05 -7.10 7.18
C ALA A 5 -7.22 -6.11 7.01
N PHE A 6 -7.96 -6.25 5.92
CA PHE A 6 -9.18 -5.49 5.61
C PHE A 6 -10.09 -6.30 4.68
N PRO A 7 -11.36 -5.91 4.50
CA PRO A 7 -12.27 -6.61 3.59
C PRO A 7 -11.75 -6.65 2.15
N ALA A 8 -11.95 -7.75 1.42
CA ALA A 8 -11.48 -7.91 0.04
C ALA A 8 -11.97 -6.80 -0.91
N ALA A 9 -13.17 -6.24 -0.66
CA ALA A 9 -13.68 -5.10 -1.42
C ALA A 9 -12.82 -3.82 -1.27
N GLU A 10 -12.13 -3.64 -0.15
CA GLU A 10 -11.14 -2.56 0.03
C GLU A 10 -9.84 -2.84 -0.72
N ALA A 11 -9.53 -4.12 -1.03
CA ALA A 11 -8.35 -4.49 -1.82
C ALA A 11 -8.46 -4.02 -3.25
N GLU A 12 -9.61 -4.20 -3.90
CA GLU A 12 -9.84 -3.71 -5.26
C GLU A 12 -9.79 -2.18 -5.33
N ARG A 13 -10.37 -1.51 -4.33
CA ARG A 13 -10.23 -0.05 -4.19
C ARG A 13 -8.78 0.36 -4.04
N LEU A 14 -8.03 -0.30 -3.16
CA LEU A 14 -6.61 -0.02 -2.97
C LEU A 14 -5.80 -0.25 -4.25
N ARG A 15 -6.07 -1.33 -4.99
CA ARG A 15 -5.47 -1.62 -6.30
C ARG A 15 -5.73 -0.47 -7.28
N ALA A 16 -6.97 0.01 -7.36
CA ALA A 16 -7.36 1.12 -8.22
C ALA A 16 -6.65 2.43 -7.83
N VAL A 17 -6.63 2.77 -6.53
CA VAL A 17 -5.95 3.97 -6.01
C VAL A 17 -4.44 3.93 -6.30
N LEU A 18 -3.79 2.78 -6.05
CA LEU A 18 -2.36 2.61 -6.34
C LEU A 18 -2.06 2.79 -7.84
N ALA A 19 -2.89 2.19 -8.71
CA ALA A 19 -2.75 2.32 -10.16
C ALA A 19 -2.98 3.76 -10.65
N LYS A 20 -4.05 4.42 -10.21
CA LYS A 20 -4.36 5.82 -10.57
C LYS A 20 -3.32 6.81 -10.07
N SER A 21 -2.76 6.58 -8.88
CA SER A 21 -1.84 7.53 -8.26
C SER A 21 -0.56 7.78 -9.07
N GLY A 22 -0.20 6.87 -9.98
CA GLY A 22 1.08 6.87 -10.69
C GLY A 22 2.29 6.71 -9.76
N ARG A 23 2.06 6.37 -8.48
CA ARG A 23 3.10 6.25 -7.44
C ARG A 23 3.50 4.80 -7.18
N ALA A 24 2.72 3.84 -7.66
CA ALA A 24 3.06 2.42 -7.62
C ALA A 24 3.76 2.00 -8.92
N ARG A 25 4.82 1.22 -8.79
CA ARG A 25 5.68 0.74 -9.87
C ARG A 25 6.20 -0.66 -9.54
N ASP A 26 6.87 -1.30 -10.50
CA ASP A 26 7.42 -2.66 -10.36
C ASP A 26 6.38 -3.67 -9.88
N VAL A 27 5.16 -3.58 -10.42
CA VAL A 27 4.03 -4.38 -9.97
C VAL A 27 4.13 -5.79 -10.54
N ARG A 28 4.27 -6.79 -9.67
CA ARG A 28 4.30 -8.21 -10.04
C ARG A 28 3.08 -8.90 -9.44
N SER A 29 2.35 -9.62 -10.28
CA SER A 29 1.17 -10.38 -9.87
C SER A 29 1.48 -11.87 -9.97
N GLU A 30 1.29 -12.59 -8.87
CA GLU A 30 1.42 -14.04 -8.80
C GLU A 30 0.20 -14.60 -8.07
N GLY A 31 -0.76 -15.12 -8.86
CA GLY A 31 -2.06 -15.54 -8.35
C GLY A 31 -2.81 -14.41 -7.64
N GLU A 32 -3.15 -14.62 -6.38
CA GLU A 32 -3.85 -13.64 -5.53
C GLU A 32 -2.93 -12.59 -4.89
N SER A 33 -1.61 -12.81 -4.96
CA SER A 33 -0.61 -11.90 -4.40
C SER A 33 -0.14 -10.90 -5.45
N ARG A 34 0.01 -9.65 -5.03
CA ARG A 34 0.53 -8.58 -5.86
C ARG A 34 1.61 -7.82 -5.12
N ASP A 35 2.86 -8.03 -5.49
CA ASP A 35 3.99 -7.23 -5.00
C ASP A 35 4.09 -5.93 -5.80
N PHE A 36 4.49 -4.85 -5.12
CA PHE A 36 4.64 -3.54 -5.72
C PHE A 36 5.67 -2.69 -4.98
N ARG A 37 6.22 -1.69 -5.66
CA ARG A 37 7.01 -0.63 -5.05
C ARG A 37 6.23 0.68 -5.12
N TRP A 38 6.03 1.36 -4.00
CA TRP A 38 5.17 2.53 -3.92
C TRP A 38 5.83 3.71 -3.21
N ARG A 39 5.59 4.92 -3.74
CA ARG A 39 6.10 6.18 -3.16
C ARG A 39 5.02 6.86 -2.31
N PRO A 40 5.08 6.78 -0.97
CA PRO A 40 4.07 7.39 -0.11
C PRO A 40 4.02 8.91 -0.19
N PHE A 41 5.18 9.55 -0.38
CA PHE A 41 5.33 11.01 -0.38
C PHE A 41 5.94 11.51 -1.70
N ARG A 42 5.93 12.84 -1.90
CA ARG A 42 6.65 13.50 -3.01
C ARG A 42 8.17 13.48 -2.71
N GLY A 43 8.79 12.31 -2.84
CA GLY A 43 10.19 12.10 -2.52
C GLY A 43 10.72 10.83 -3.19
N PRO A 44 12.05 10.62 -3.25
CA PRO A 44 12.64 9.48 -3.96
C PRO A 44 12.32 8.13 -3.29
N HIS A 45 12.05 8.16 -1.98
CA HIS A 45 11.82 6.98 -1.16
C HIS A 45 10.59 6.20 -1.62
N ALA A 46 10.78 4.89 -1.77
CA ALA A 46 9.70 3.96 -2.03
C ALA A 46 9.70 2.85 -0.99
N VAL A 47 8.52 2.36 -0.65
CA VAL A 47 8.37 1.15 0.15
C VAL A 47 8.00 0.00 -0.77
N THR A 48 8.49 -1.19 -0.45
CA THR A 48 7.99 -2.40 -1.10
C THR A 48 6.75 -2.86 -0.33
N GLY A 49 5.71 -3.25 -1.05
CA GLY A 49 4.49 -3.79 -0.47
C GLY A 49 4.03 -5.04 -1.19
N SER A 50 3.21 -5.82 -0.52
CA SER A 50 2.47 -6.93 -1.12
C SER A 50 1.02 -6.85 -0.70
N LEU A 51 0.11 -7.05 -1.65
CA LEU A 51 -1.32 -7.15 -1.42
C LEU A 51 -1.80 -8.54 -1.80
N THR A 52 -2.26 -9.30 -0.82
CA THR A 52 -2.81 -10.64 -1.02
C THR A 52 -4.30 -10.61 -0.76
N VAL A 53 -5.10 -11.19 -1.65
CA VAL A 53 -6.55 -11.35 -1.44
C VAL A 53 -6.85 -12.81 -1.17
N ASP A 54 -7.40 -13.11 -0.01
CA ASP A 54 -7.91 -14.44 0.29
C ASP A 54 -9.40 -14.48 -0.02
N ARG A 55 -9.74 -15.02 -1.19
CA ARG A 55 -11.12 -15.16 -1.64
C ARG A 55 -11.94 -16.11 -0.76
N SER A 56 -11.30 -17.01 -0.01
CA SER A 56 -12.01 -17.98 0.84
C SER A 56 -12.52 -17.35 2.14
N SER A 57 -11.75 -16.41 2.70
CA SER A 57 -12.13 -15.64 3.90
C SER A 57 -12.82 -14.32 3.57
N GLY A 58 -12.71 -13.85 2.32
CA GLY A 58 -13.18 -12.51 1.94
C GLY A 58 -12.32 -11.39 2.51
N GLU A 59 -11.10 -11.72 2.97
CA GLU A 59 -10.14 -10.77 3.52
C GLU A 59 -9.03 -10.47 2.52
N ALA A 60 -8.40 -9.31 2.70
CA ALA A 60 -7.16 -8.97 2.02
C ALA A 60 -6.14 -8.50 3.04
N ARG A 61 -4.87 -8.84 2.76
CA ARG A 61 -3.73 -8.51 3.60
C ARG A 61 -2.79 -7.63 2.82
N LEU A 62 -2.54 -6.44 3.38
CA LEU A 62 -1.50 -5.54 2.89
C LEU A 62 -0.30 -5.61 3.82
N LEU A 63 0.83 -5.99 3.25
CA LEU A 63 2.13 -5.93 3.89
C LEU A 63 2.91 -4.76 3.30
N LEU A 64 3.37 -3.84 4.14
CA LEU A 64 4.34 -2.81 3.76
C LEU A 64 5.67 -3.13 4.44
N ARG A 65 6.66 -3.43 3.60
CA ARG A 65 8.05 -3.63 4.00
C ARG A 65 8.69 -2.23 4.02
N ALA A 66 9.42 -1.95 5.10
CA ALA A 66 10.14 -0.69 5.28
C ALA A 66 11.63 -0.92 5.01
N ASP A 67 11.89 -1.60 3.90
CA ASP A 67 13.19 -2.00 3.38
C ASP A 67 14.02 -0.77 3.02
N GLU A 68 13.40 0.28 2.48
CA GLU A 68 13.92 1.64 2.56
C GLU A 68 13.27 2.34 3.76
N ARG A 69 13.87 2.26 4.95
CA ARG A 69 13.48 3.21 6.01
C ARG A 69 13.69 4.62 5.43
N PRO A 70 12.66 5.48 5.34
CA PRO A 70 12.88 6.87 4.98
C PRO A 70 13.73 7.49 6.09
N ARG A 71 15.05 7.49 5.94
CA ARG A 71 15.94 8.24 6.82
C ARG A 71 15.67 9.71 6.48
N GLY A 72 14.88 10.39 7.30
CA GLY A 72 14.66 11.83 7.11
C GLY A 72 13.23 12.34 7.31
N LEU A 73 12.25 11.52 7.71
CA LEU A 73 10.95 12.02 8.15
C LEU A 73 10.85 11.96 9.69
N PRO A 74 11.38 12.97 10.41
CA PRO A 74 11.23 13.05 11.87
C PRO A 74 9.74 13.03 12.23
N GLY A 75 9.35 12.11 13.13
CA GLY A 75 7.98 11.98 13.65
C GLY A 75 7.15 10.80 13.11
N LEU A 76 7.51 10.21 11.97
CA LEU A 76 6.79 9.05 11.44
C LEU A 76 7.39 7.75 12.02
N ARG A 77 6.88 7.33 13.19
CA ARG A 77 7.21 6.07 13.86
C ARG A 77 6.83 4.85 13.01
N GLY A 78 7.57 4.51 11.96
CA GLY A 78 7.36 3.32 11.13
C GLY A 78 6.06 3.28 10.30
N ALA A 79 4.95 3.83 10.80
CA ALA A 79 3.59 3.77 10.26
C ALA A 79 3.27 4.82 9.19
N GLY A 80 4.20 5.72 8.88
CA GLY A 80 4.00 6.77 7.87
C GLY A 80 3.52 6.27 6.51
N PRO A 81 4.12 5.21 5.94
CA PRO A 81 3.63 4.64 4.68
C PRO A 81 2.19 4.14 4.78
N PHE A 82 1.82 3.48 5.87
CA PHE A 82 0.46 2.99 6.07
C PHE A 82 -0.54 4.16 6.21
N VAL A 83 -0.21 5.18 7.00
CA VAL A 83 -1.04 6.37 7.17
C VAL A 83 -1.23 7.11 5.84
N ALA A 84 -0.18 7.28 5.05
CA ALA A 84 -0.26 7.91 3.74
C ALA A 84 -1.17 7.13 2.77
N LEU A 85 -1.18 5.80 2.87
CA LEU A 85 -2.04 4.93 2.06
C LEU A 85 -3.51 5.10 2.46
N CYS A 86 -3.82 5.13 3.76
CA CYS A 86 -5.17 5.43 4.26
C CYS A 86 -5.65 6.84 3.87
N GLN A 87 -4.74 7.83 3.83
CA GLN A 87 -5.09 9.18 3.38
C GLN A 87 -5.44 9.22 1.89
N LEU A 88 -4.70 8.49 1.04
CA LEU A 88 -5.01 8.40 -0.39
C LEU A 88 -6.35 7.72 -0.66
N THR A 89 -6.66 6.63 0.05
CA THR A 89 -7.93 5.93 -0.14
C THR A 89 -9.12 6.80 0.28
N ARG A 90 -9.00 7.56 1.38
CA ARG A 90 -10.04 8.52 1.80
C ARG A 90 -10.18 9.72 0.86
N ALA A 91 -9.09 10.20 0.25
CA ALA A 91 -9.15 11.33 -0.66
C ALA A 91 -9.92 11.00 -1.96
N GLU A 92 -9.84 9.76 -2.45
CA GLU A 92 -10.61 9.29 -3.61
C GLU A 92 -12.08 8.96 -3.27
N GLU A 93 -12.48 8.92 -2.00
CA GLU A 93 -13.90 8.80 -1.60
C GLU A 93 -14.64 10.15 -1.70
N SER A 94 -13.92 11.26 -1.77
CA SER A 94 -14.47 12.63 -1.79
C SER A 94 -14.39 13.31 -3.17
N ALA A 95 -13.90 12.59 -4.19
CA ALA A 95 -13.69 13.08 -5.56
C ALA A 95 -14.68 12.42 -6.53
#